data_AF-A0A9E6MEU5-F1
#
_entry.id   AF-A0A9E6MEU5-F1
#
_cell.length_a   1.000
_cell.length_b   1.000
_cell.length_c   1.000
_cell.angle_alpha   90.00
_cell.angle_beta   90.00
_cell.angle_gamma   90.00
#
_symmetry.space_group_name_H-M   'P 1'
#
loop_
_entity.id
_entity.type
_entity.pdbx_description
1 polymer ?
#
loop_
_entity_poly.entity_id
_entity_poly.type
_entity_poly.pdbx_seq_one_letter_code
_entity_poly.pdbx_strand_id
1 'polypeptide(L)'
;MAISKRFGIQWRQPIIGRAKHGTVFYKNGLKVAFVAFADFSNVTVPASYSLNNYHDTALVKKLLTEARANADVVIVSAHWGTEDSNIVNSDQQQAAKQFAELGADVVIGTGPHVVQRVSWLDRPSGSKTLVWYSTGNMLSSQLKTDELTGGVAGFTVTKQNGVVSITDMSFVGTFMSYEWSAADRAASNLAARHNLLLQPLAEANDATAAFGTTVAERSAYLHRVLGNEVQLAVTP
;
A
#
# COMPACT_ATOMS: atom_id res chain seq x y z
N MET A 1 -19.62 32.74 7.80
CA MET A 1 -18.74 32.78 8.97
C MET A 1 -18.17 31.38 9.16
N ALA A 2 -16.85 31.24 9.06
CA ALA A 2 -16.14 29.97 8.88
C ALA A 2 -16.24 29.05 10.10
N ILE A 3 -16.43 27.74 9.87
CA ILE A 3 -16.12 26.69 10.84
C ILE A 3 -15.22 25.67 10.15
N SER A 4 -13.92 25.94 10.22
CA SER A 4 -12.86 24.93 10.09
C SER A 4 -13.04 23.93 11.23
N LYS A 5 -13.44 22.69 10.92
CA LYS A 5 -13.38 21.57 11.87
C LYS A 5 -12.24 20.64 11.47
N ARG A 6 -11.24 20.67 12.34
CA ARG A 6 -10.01 19.88 12.37
C ARG A 6 -10.27 18.40 12.07
N PHE A 7 -9.37 17.83 11.27
CA PHE A 7 -9.18 16.40 11.07
C PHE A 7 -8.98 15.71 12.43
N GLY A 8 -9.96 14.90 12.84
CA GLY A 8 -9.88 14.11 14.07
C GLY A 8 -10.37 12.70 13.81
N ILE A 9 -9.44 11.77 13.62
CA ILE A 9 -9.72 10.33 13.73
C ILE A 9 -9.92 10.05 15.22
N GLN A 10 -11.12 9.65 15.63
CA GLN A 10 -11.36 9.17 16.99
C GLN A 10 -10.92 7.71 17.08
N TRP A 11 -9.71 7.49 17.60
CA TRP A 11 -9.29 6.18 18.09
C TRP A 11 -10.08 5.88 19.36
N ARG A 12 -10.94 4.85 19.35
CA ARG A 12 -11.47 4.29 20.59
C ARG A 12 -10.69 3.01 20.89
N GLN A 13 -9.97 3.05 22.02
CA GLN A 13 -9.11 2.03 22.64
C GLN A 13 -7.68 1.92 22.08
N PRO A 14 -6.65 2.17 22.91
CA PRO A 14 -5.31 1.65 22.65
C PRO A 14 -5.26 0.21 23.11
N ILE A 15 -5.21 -0.77 22.20
CA ILE A 15 -4.73 -2.10 22.58
C ILE A 15 -3.20 -2.04 22.48
N ILE A 16 -2.57 -1.41 23.48
CA ILE A 16 -1.18 -1.70 23.80
C ILE A 16 -1.19 -3.07 24.50
N GLY A 17 -0.93 -4.14 23.74
CA GLY A 17 -0.82 -5.49 24.28
C GLY A 17 -1.26 -6.58 23.30
N ARG A 18 -0.27 -7.21 22.64
CA ARG A 18 -0.37 -8.33 21.68
C ARG A 18 -1.04 -7.98 20.35
N ALA A 19 -0.24 -7.95 19.30
CA ALA A 19 -0.60 -7.82 17.88
C ALA A 19 -1.46 -9.00 17.37
N LYS A 20 -2.68 -9.16 17.91
CA LYS A 20 -3.60 -10.26 17.56
C LYS A 20 -4.99 -9.80 17.12
N HIS A 21 -5.25 -8.49 17.04
CA HIS A 21 -6.55 -7.98 16.58
C HIS A 21 -6.35 -6.87 15.56
N GLY A 22 -7.17 -6.87 14.50
CA GLY A 22 -7.24 -5.77 13.55
C GLY A 22 -7.66 -4.47 14.24
N THR A 23 -7.20 -3.34 13.71
CA THR A 23 -7.58 -2.03 14.25
C THR A 23 -8.84 -1.54 13.57
N VAL A 24 -9.85 -1.12 14.35
CA VAL A 24 -11.13 -0.65 13.81
C VAL A 24 -11.32 0.83 14.09
N PHE A 25 -11.73 1.59 13.08
CA PHE A 25 -12.04 3.01 13.20
C PHE A 25 -13.37 3.35 12.53
N TYR A 26 -13.91 4.52 12.86
CA TYR A 26 -15.20 4.99 12.35
C TYR A 26 -15.00 6.22 11.46
N LYS A 27 -15.62 6.21 10.29
CA LYS A 27 -15.62 7.35 9.37
C LYS A 27 -16.94 7.42 8.62
N ASN A 28 -17.60 8.58 8.66
CA ASN A 28 -18.83 8.85 7.91
C ASN A 28 -19.93 7.77 8.10
N GLY A 29 -20.06 7.24 9.32
CA GLY A 29 -21.02 6.17 9.63
C GLY A 29 -20.58 4.75 9.25
N LEU A 30 -19.40 4.58 8.64
CA LEU A 30 -18.80 3.29 8.34
C LEU A 30 -17.81 2.89 9.43
N LYS A 31 -17.89 1.63 9.85
CA LYS A 31 -16.89 0.96 10.68
C LYS A 31 -15.90 0.25 9.76
N VAL A 32 -14.63 0.61 9.83
CA VAL A 32 -13.57 0.11 8.92
C VAL A 32 -12.52 -0.62 9.74
N ALA A 33 -12.24 -1.87 9.40
CA ALA A 33 -11.19 -2.69 9.99
C ALA A 33 -9.94 -2.69 9.12
N PHE A 34 -8.77 -2.54 9.75
CA PHE A 34 -7.46 -2.78 9.17
C PHE A 34 -6.84 -4.04 9.75
N VAL A 35 -6.41 -4.96 8.89
CA VAL A 35 -5.68 -6.16 9.27
C VAL A 35 -4.36 -6.20 8.50
N ALA A 36 -3.25 -6.38 9.19
CA ALA A 36 -1.92 -6.41 8.58
C ALA A 36 -1.34 -7.82 8.58
N PHE A 37 -0.74 -8.21 7.46
CA PHE A 37 0.00 -9.46 7.29
C PHE A 37 1.36 -9.22 6.62
N ALA A 38 2.29 -10.14 6.84
CA ALA A 38 3.59 -10.16 6.17
C ALA A 38 3.95 -11.59 5.70
N ASP A 39 4.86 -11.68 4.73
CA ASP A 39 5.40 -12.94 4.22
C ASP A 39 6.37 -13.58 5.22
N PHE A 40 7.35 -12.81 5.67
CA PHE A 40 8.38 -13.25 6.61
C PHE A 40 8.92 -12.09 7.45
N SER A 41 9.86 -12.41 8.33
CA SER A 41 10.64 -11.43 9.11
C SER A 41 12.12 -11.60 8.76
N ASN A 42 12.84 -10.49 8.61
CA ASN A 42 14.29 -10.48 8.34
C ASN A 42 15.13 -11.00 9.52
N VAL A 43 14.50 -11.16 10.68
CA VAL A 43 15.10 -11.74 11.88
C VAL A 43 14.18 -12.81 12.45
N THR A 44 14.74 -13.73 13.23
CA THR A 44 13.93 -14.66 14.02
C THR A 44 12.98 -13.88 14.92
N VAL A 45 11.68 -14.11 14.78
CA VAL A 45 10.66 -13.44 15.58
C VAL A 45 10.81 -13.90 17.03
N PRO A 46 11.15 -13.00 17.99
CA PRO A 46 11.25 -13.38 19.38
C PRO A 46 9.89 -13.81 19.94
N ALA A 47 9.86 -14.71 20.92
CA ALA A 47 8.61 -15.21 21.52
C ALA A 47 7.73 -14.11 22.15
N SER A 48 8.30 -12.94 22.44
CA SER A 48 7.59 -11.76 22.97
C SER A 48 6.77 -11.00 21.93
N TYR A 49 6.99 -11.24 20.63
CA TYR A 49 6.30 -10.59 19.53
C TYR A 49 5.56 -11.63 18.68
N SER A 50 4.66 -11.15 17.82
CA SER A 50 3.97 -12.00 16.86
C SER A 50 3.99 -11.32 15.51
N LEU A 51 4.29 -12.10 14.48
CA LEU A 51 4.14 -11.72 13.08
C LEU A 51 2.85 -12.36 12.59
N ASN A 52 1.95 -11.56 12.02
CA ASN A 52 0.81 -12.10 11.30
C ASN A 52 1.29 -12.61 9.94
N ASN A 53 1.76 -13.86 9.91
CA ASN A 53 2.22 -14.47 8.68
C ASN A 53 1.02 -14.91 7.83
N TYR A 54 0.92 -14.50 6.56
CA TYR A 54 -0.21 -14.90 5.71
C TYR A 54 -0.18 -16.37 5.27
N HIS A 55 0.94 -17.08 5.47
CA HIS A 55 1.05 -18.53 5.28
C HIS A 55 0.39 -19.32 6.41
N ASP A 56 0.16 -18.70 7.58
CA ASP A 56 -0.69 -19.26 8.63
C ASP A 56 -2.17 -19.03 8.25
N THR A 57 -2.68 -19.90 7.39
CA THR A 57 -4.06 -19.81 6.87
C THR A 57 -5.13 -19.87 7.96
N ALA A 58 -4.84 -20.53 9.09
CA ALA A 58 -5.74 -20.57 10.24
C ALA A 58 -5.81 -19.21 10.94
N LEU A 59 -4.67 -18.54 11.12
CA LEU A 59 -4.60 -17.17 11.62
C LEU A 59 -5.29 -16.19 10.67
N VAL A 60 -5.01 -16.26 9.37
CA VAL A 60 -5.64 -15.42 8.34
C VAL A 60 -7.16 -15.54 8.40
N LYS A 61 -7.67 -16.79 8.38
CA LYS A 61 -9.11 -17.06 8.49
C LYS A 61 -9.70 -16.48 9.76
N LYS A 62 -9.04 -16.67 10.91
CA LYS A 62 -9.50 -16.14 12.19
C LYS A 62 -9.60 -14.61 12.14
N LEU A 63 -8.51 -13.93 11.81
CA LEU A 63 -8.44 -12.46 11.86
C LEU A 63 -9.40 -11.80 10.86
N LEU A 64 -9.53 -12.33 9.65
CA LEU A 64 -10.45 -11.75 8.66
C LEU A 64 -11.91 -12.04 8.97
N THR A 65 -12.24 -13.22 9.53
CA THR A 65 -13.60 -13.50 10.03
C THR A 65 -13.96 -12.56 11.17
N GLU A 66 -13.06 -12.36 12.13
CA GLU A 66 -13.26 -11.42 13.24
C GLU A 66 -13.41 -9.98 12.74
N ALA A 67 -12.57 -9.54 11.79
CA ALA A 67 -12.65 -8.20 11.20
C ALA A 67 -13.99 -7.98 10.48
N ARG A 68 -14.41 -8.94 9.65
CA ARG A 68 -15.69 -8.87 8.92
C ARG A 68 -16.90 -8.88 9.85
N ALA A 69 -16.89 -9.68 10.91
CA ALA A 69 -17.98 -9.68 11.90
C ALA A 69 -18.10 -8.33 12.64
N ASN A 70 -17.00 -7.57 12.70
CA ASN A 70 -16.92 -6.35 13.49
C ASN A 70 -16.84 -5.07 12.65
N ALA A 71 -16.88 -5.11 11.32
CA ALA A 71 -16.73 -3.93 10.48
C ALA A 71 -17.56 -4.01 9.20
N ASP A 72 -17.96 -2.84 8.70
CA ASP A 72 -18.61 -2.68 7.42
C ASP A 72 -17.63 -2.89 6.28
N VAL A 73 -16.39 -2.41 6.45
CA VAL A 73 -15.33 -2.43 5.44
C VAL A 73 -14.10 -3.10 6.04
N VAL A 74 -13.48 -4.03 5.30
CA VAL A 74 -12.24 -4.71 5.71
C VAL A 74 -11.13 -4.36 4.73
N ILE A 75 -10.09 -3.70 5.22
CA ILE A 75 -8.88 -3.36 4.47
C ILE A 75 -7.72 -4.20 4.99
N VAL A 76 -7.04 -4.88 4.09
CA VAL A 76 -5.84 -5.65 4.39
C VAL A 76 -4.61 -4.86 3.95
N SER A 77 -3.62 -4.74 4.84
CA SER A 77 -2.27 -4.33 4.48
C SER A 77 -1.39 -5.58 4.39
N ALA A 78 -0.69 -5.76 3.27
CA ALA A 78 0.15 -6.93 3.05
C ALA A 78 1.58 -6.52 2.70
N HIS A 79 2.55 -7.05 3.42
CA HIS A 79 3.97 -6.90 3.11
C HIS A 79 4.51 -8.21 2.53
N TRP A 80 4.72 -8.25 1.22
CA TRP A 80 4.88 -9.50 0.47
C TRP A 80 5.67 -9.32 -0.83
N GLY A 81 5.76 -10.39 -1.60
CA GLY A 81 6.28 -10.34 -2.96
C GLY A 81 7.80 -10.39 -3.03
N THR A 82 8.31 -10.47 -4.26
CA THR A 82 9.74 -10.55 -4.52
C THR A 82 10.34 -9.15 -4.55
N GLU A 83 11.40 -8.93 -3.77
CA GLU A 83 12.12 -7.65 -3.74
C GLU A 83 12.54 -7.21 -5.16
N ASP A 84 12.39 -5.91 -5.42
CA ASP A 84 12.70 -5.21 -6.66
C ASP A 84 12.01 -5.75 -7.94
N SER A 85 10.99 -6.60 -7.81
CA SER A 85 10.30 -7.22 -8.94
C SER A 85 8.98 -6.53 -9.28
N ASN A 86 8.83 -6.10 -10.53
CA ASN A 86 7.55 -5.59 -11.04
C ASN A 86 6.54 -6.72 -11.33
N ILE A 87 6.95 -8.00 -11.25
CA ILE A 87 6.10 -9.16 -11.51
C ILE A 87 5.47 -9.63 -10.20
N VAL A 88 4.14 -9.65 -10.17
CA VAL A 88 3.37 -10.24 -9.07
C VAL A 88 3.56 -11.75 -9.06
N ASN A 89 4.15 -12.29 -7.99
CA ASN A 89 4.45 -13.70 -7.88
C ASN A 89 3.20 -14.55 -7.53
N SER A 90 3.33 -15.88 -7.54
CA SER A 90 2.24 -16.82 -7.26
C SER A 90 1.69 -16.69 -5.85
N ASP A 91 2.53 -16.36 -4.88
CA ASP A 91 2.18 -16.36 -3.46
C ASP A 91 1.35 -15.12 -3.12
N GLN A 92 1.71 -13.96 -3.69
CA GLN A 92 0.90 -12.75 -3.66
C GLN A 92 -0.51 -13.01 -4.24
N GLN A 93 -0.60 -13.69 -5.38
CA GLN A 93 -1.89 -13.99 -6.03
C GLN A 93 -2.75 -14.92 -5.15
N GLN A 94 -2.15 -15.97 -4.58
CA GLN A 94 -2.84 -16.91 -3.70
C GLN A 94 -3.31 -16.25 -2.41
N ALA A 95 -2.45 -15.45 -1.77
CA ALA A 95 -2.79 -14.70 -0.56
C ALA A 95 -3.92 -13.69 -0.82
N ALA A 96 -3.83 -12.91 -1.92
CA ALA A 96 -4.88 -11.97 -2.30
C ALA A 96 -6.23 -12.65 -2.56
N LYS A 97 -6.23 -13.82 -3.22
CA LYS A 97 -7.43 -14.64 -3.42
C LYS A 97 -8.02 -15.12 -2.08
N GLN A 98 -7.18 -15.61 -1.17
CA GLN A 98 -7.63 -16.03 0.16
C GLN A 98 -8.24 -14.86 0.95
N PHE A 99 -7.63 -13.68 0.89
CA PHE A 99 -8.16 -12.48 1.55
C PHE A 99 -9.51 -12.06 0.96
N ALA A 100 -9.66 -12.11 -0.36
CA ALA A 100 -10.92 -11.82 -1.05
C ALA A 100 -12.02 -12.81 -0.65
N GLU A 101 -11.72 -14.11 -0.63
CA GLU A 101 -12.65 -15.17 -0.22
C GLU A 101 -13.13 -15.01 1.24
N LEU A 102 -12.24 -14.52 2.12
CA LEU A 102 -12.54 -14.22 3.51
C LEU A 102 -13.17 -12.84 3.72
N GLY A 103 -13.49 -12.15 2.62
CA GLY A 103 -14.25 -10.91 2.65
C GLY A 103 -13.42 -9.67 2.94
N ALA A 104 -12.16 -9.58 2.52
CA ALA A 104 -11.52 -8.28 2.34
C ALA A 104 -12.29 -7.46 1.28
N ASP A 105 -12.38 -6.14 1.44
CA ASP A 105 -12.89 -5.22 0.40
C ASP A 105 -11.74 -4.60 -0.39
N VAL A 106 -10.63 -4.31 0.30
CA VAL A 106 -9.43 -3.74 -0.29
C VAL A 106 -8.19 -4.43 0.28
N VAL A 107 -7.21 -4.70 -0.56
CA VAL A 107 -5.86 -5.15 -0.18
C VAL A 107 -4.85 -4.12 -0.69
N ILE A 108 -3.98 -3.66 0.20
CA ILE A 108 -2.90 -2.70 -0.09
C ILE A 108 -1.57 -3.38 0.19
N GLY A 109 -0.87 -3.72 -0.88
CA GLY A 109 0.41 -4.39 -0.87
C GLY A 109 1.60 -3.43 -0.80
N THR A 110 2.68 -3.90 -0.18
CA THR A 110 4.02 -3.32 -0.11
C THR A 110 5.04 -4.46 -0.08
N GLY A 111 6.34 -4.16 -0.11
CA GLY A 111 7.40 -5.18 -0.03
C GLY A 111 8.30 -5.26 -1.26
N PRO A 112 7.77 -5.33 -2.50
CA PRO A 112 8.61 -5.42 -3.71
C PRO A 112 9.43 -4.16 -4.02
N HIS A 113 9.30 -3.11 -3.22
CA HIS A 113 9.93 -1.79 -3.38
C HIS A 113 9.58 -1.02 -4.67
N VAL A 114 8.86 -1.63 -5.61
CA VAL A 114 8.37 -1.04 -6.86
C VAL A 114 6.85 -1.06 -6.92
N VAL A 115 6.26 -0.19 -7.74
CA VAL A 115 4.81 -0.22 -8.03
C VAL A 115 4.47 -1.47 -8.84
N GLN A 116 3.39 -2.16 -8.46
CA GLN A 116 2.84 -3.31 -9.19
C GLN A 116 1.39 -3.05 -9.59
N ARG A 117 0.85 -3.92 -10.46
CA ARG A 117 -0.50 -3.80 -11.01
C ARG A 117 -1.60 -3.73 -9.96
N VAL A 118 -2.75 -3.19 -10.38
CA VAL A 118 -4.01 -3.21 -9.65
C VAL A 118 -4.92 -4.27 -10.23
N SER A 119 -5.75 -4.90 -9.42
CA SER A 119 -6.71 -5.91 -9.91
C SER A 119 -7.95 -6.01 -9.07
N TRP A 120 -9.03 -6.45 -9.70
CA TRP A 120 -10.26 -6.86 -9.03
C TRP A 120 -10.30 -8.38 -8.91
N LEU A 121 -10.61 -8.88 -7.71
CA LEU A 121 -10.87 -10.29 -7.47
C LEU A 121 -12.33 -10.50 -7.10
N ASP A 122 -13.01 -11.43 -7.77
CA ASP A 122 -14.39 -11.78 -7.45
C ASP A 122 -14.45 -12.55 -6.13
N ARG A 123 -15.45 -12.23 -5.31
CA ARG A 123 -15.71 -12.91 -4.04
C ARG A 123 -16.87 -13.90 -4.19
N PRO A 124 -16.94 -14.97 -3.37
CA PRO A 124 -18.07 -15.90 -3.37
C PRO A 124 -19.45 -15.23 -3.16
N SER A 125 -19.48 -14.06 -2.50
CA SER A 125 -20.70 -13.27 -2.30
C SER A 125 -21.19 -12.51 -3.55
N GLY A 126 -20.46 -12.56 -4.66
CA GLY A 126 -20.76 -11.82 -5.90
C GLY A 126 -20.25 -10.38 -5.93
N SER A 127 -19.64 -9.90 -4.85
CA SER A 127 -18.95 -8.60 -4.80
C SER A 127 -17.46 -8.74 -5.12
N LYS A 128 -16.73 -7.64 -5.30
CA LYS A 128 -15.30 -7.67 -5.67
C LYS A 128 -14.39 -7.12 -4.57
N THR A 129 -13.14 -7.55 -4.60
CA THR A 129 -12.03 -7.02 -3.77
C THR A 129 -11.09 -6.24 -4.67
N LEU A 130 -10.77 -5.01 -4.28
CA LEU A 130 -9.72 -4.21 -4.94
C LEU A 130 -8.35 -4.61 -4.38
N VAL A 131 -7.40 -4.95 -5.24
CA VAL A 131 -6.03 -5.33 -4.84
C VAL A 131 -5.02 -4.41 -5.49
N TRP A 132 -4.34 -3.60 -4.67
CA TRP A 132 -3.11 -2.91 -5.03
C TRP A 132 -1.94 -3.84 -4.67
N TYR A 133 -1.31 -4.50 -5.64
CA TYR A 133 -0.29 -5.50 -5.31
C TYR A 133 0.99 -4.88 -4.71
N SER A 134 1.35 -3.66 -5.13
CA SER A 134 2.38 -2.87 -4.47
C SER A 134 2.22 -1.39 -4.84
N THR A 135 2.25 -0.51 -3.85
CA THR A 135 2.27 0.95 -4.05
C THR A 135 3.70 1.51 -4.22
N GLY A 136 4.72 0.66 -4.18
CA GLY A 136 6.12 1.07 -4.16
C GLY A 136 6.54 1.67 -2.83
N ASN A 137 7.73 2.27 -2.80
CA ASN A 137 8.26 2.90 -1.60
C ASN A 137 7.61 4.27 -1.33
N MET A 138 7.38 4.56 -0.04
CA MET A 138 7.05 5.92 0.40
C MET A 138 8.32 6.75 0.62
N LEU A 139 9.30 6.20 1.35
CA LEU A 139 10.61 6.81 1.57
C LEU A 139 11.69 5.76 1.30
N SER A 140 12.69 6.07 0.49
CA SER A 140 13.67 5.09 0.01
C SER A 140 14.95 5.76 -0.46
N SER A 141 16.10 5.19 -0.12
CA SER A 141 17.38 5.55 -0.73
C SER A 141 17.86 4.47 -1.69
N GLN A 142 16.98 3.74 -2.37
CA GLN A 142 17.43 2.73 -3.35
C GLN A 142 17.92 3.38 -4.65
N LEU A 143 18.53 2.60 -5.54
CA LEU A 143 19.28 3.13 -6.67
C LEU A 143 18.47 3.15 -7.98
N LYS A 144 17.55 2.20 -8.18
CA LYS A 144 16.82 2.09 -9.45
C LYS A 144 15.65 3.06 -9.46
N THR A 145 15.37 3.65 -10.62
CA THR A 145 14.28 4.64 -10.77
C THR A 145 12.90 4.06 -10.47
N ASP A 146 12.68 2.77 -10.71
CA ASP A 146 11.45 2.05 -10.35
C ASP A 146 11.24 1.99 -8.82
N GLU A 147 12.32 1.92 -8.04
CA GLU A 147 12.29 1.84 -6.57
C GLU A 147 12.15 3.22 -5.91
N LEU A 148 12.45 4.28 -6.68
CA LEU A 148 12.26 5.68 -6.33
C LEU A 148 10.89 6.20 -6.78
N THR A 149 10.20 5.47 -7.66
CA THR A 149 8.85 5.78 -8.10
C THR A 149 7.84 5.02 -7.23
N GLY A 150 7.03 5.76 -6.47
CA GLY A 150 5.97 5.19 -5.64
C GLY A 150 4.66 5.93 -5.84
N GLY A 151 3.77 5.81 -4.87
CA GLY A 151 2.64 6.74 -4.78
C GLY A 151 1.63 6.41 -3.70
N VAL A 152 0.66 7.29 -3.60
CA VAL A 152 -0.46 7.17 -2.66
C VAL A 152 -1.68 6.69 -3.42
N ALA A 153 -2.12 5.47 -3.11
CA ALA A 153 -3.36 4.91 -3.65
C ALA A 153 -4.59 5.57 -3.01
N GLY A 154 -5.53 6.01 -3.84
CA GLY A 154 -6.81 6.57 -3.46
C GLY A 154 -7.97 5.77 -4.05
N PHE A 155 -9.08 5.71 -3.31
CA PHE A 155 -10.33 5.10 -3.75
C PHE A 155 -11.47 5.59 -2.86
N THR A 156 -12.68 5.59 -3.40
CA THR A 156 -13.91 5.92 -2.67
C THR A 156 -14.54 4.64 -2.15
N VAL A 157 -15.00 4.67 -0.89
CA VAL A 157 -15.80 3.60 -0.30
C VAL A 157 -17.22 4.11 -0.06
N THR A 158 -18.20 3.39 -0.60
CA THR A 158 -19.63 3.67 -0.35
C THR A 158 -20.31 2.43 0.21
N LYS A 159 -21.37 2.64 1.00
CA LYS A 159 -22.26 1.58 1.47
C LYS A 159 -23.71 1.97 1.19
N GLN A 160 -24.42 1.17 0.42
CA GLN A 160 -25.84 1.36 0.10
C GLN A 160 -26.59 0.05 0.33
N ASN A 161 -27.70 0.09 1.08
CA ASN A 161 -28.52 -1.09 1.39
C ASN A 161 -27.71 -2.30 1.93
N GLY A 162 -26.68 -2.03 2.73
CA GLY A 162 -25.80 -3.07 3.28
C GLY A 162 -24.65 -3.49 2.37
N VAL A 163 -24.65 -3.10 1.10
CA VAL A 163 -23.63 -3.47 0.11
C VAL A 163 -22.52 -2.42 0.08
N VAL A 164 -21.26 -2.88 0.20
CA VAL A 164 -20.07 -2.03 0.07
C VAL A 164 -19.59 -2.03 -1.38
N SER A 165 -19.28 -0.84 -1.90
CA SER A 165 -18.72 -0.64 -3.23
C SER A 165 -17.47 0.25 -3.16
N ILE A 166 -16.50 -0.07 -4.00
CA ILE A 166 -15.24 0.66 -4.14
C ILE A 166 -15.19 1.29 -5.54
N THR A 167 -14.97 2.60 -5.63
CA THR A 167 -14.97 3.38 -6.89
C THR A 167 -13.84 4.40 -6.90
N ASP A 168 -13.73 5.17 -7.99
CA ASP A 168 -12.85 6.35 -8.11
C ASP A 168 -11.39 6.07 -7.74
N MET A 169 -10.85 4.99 -8.29
CA MET A 169 -9.46 4.61 -8.07
C MET A 169 -8.54 5.70 -8.62
N SER A 170 -7.69 6.22 -7.74
CA SER A 170 -6.69 7.23 -8.07
C SER A 170 -5.33 6.85 -7.53
N PHE A 171 -4.28 7.41 -8.11
CA PHE A 171 -2.92 7.22 -7.64
C PHE A 171 -2.15 8.52 -7.79
N VAL A 172 -1.77 9.11 -6.65
CA VAL A 172 -0.86 10.25 -6.62
C VAL A 172 0.56 9.68 -6.73
N GLY A 173 1.12 9.71 -7.94
CA GLY A 173 2.49 9.28 -8.17
C GLY A 173 3.46 10.11 -7.36
N THR A 174 4.48 9.49 -6.78
CA THR A 174 5.55 10.16 -6.05
C THR A 174 6.91 9.77 -6.60
N PHE A 175 7.88 10.67 -6.42
CA PHE A 175 9.28 10.40 -6.71
C PHE A 175 10.13 10.73 -5.50
N MET A 176 10.93 9.76 -5.07
CA MET A 176 11.93 9.94 -4.02
C MET A 176 13.27 10.33 -4.65
N SER A 177 13.91 11.34 -4.09
CA SER A 177 15.26 11.75 -4.49
C SER A 177 16.12 12.02 -3.26
N TYR A 178 17.42 12.08 -3.49
CA TYR A 178 18.41 12.39 -2.47
C TYR A 178 19.65 12.97 -3.14
N GLU A 179 20.43 13.72 -2.39
CA GLU A 179 21.72 14.21 -2.84
C GLU A 179 22.78 13.12 -2.69
N TRP A 180 23.58 12.95 -3.74
CA TRP A 180 24.69 12.00 -3.78
C TRP A 180 25.74 12.48 -4.76
N SER A 181 26.89 12.91 -4.25
CA SER A 181 27.94 13.52 -5.07
C SER A 181 28.48 12.54 -6.12
N ALA A 182 29.04 13.05 -7.22
CA ALA A 182 29.65 12.21 -8.23
C ALA A 182 30.81 11.36 -7.67
N ALA A 183 31.57 11.91 -6.71
CA ALA A 183 32.65 11.21 -6.03
C ALA A 183 32.12 10.06 -5.16
N ASP A 184 31.06 10.29 -4.38
CA ASP A 184 30.44 9.25 -3.54
C ASP A 184 29.77 8.18 -4.40
N ARG A 185 29.16 8.55 -5.52
CA ARG A 185 28.63 7.62 -6.54
C ARG A 185 29.73 6.70 -7.07
N ALA A 186 30.85 7.28 -7.50
CA ALA A 186 31.99 6.52 -8.01
C ALA A 186 32.60 5.59 -6.94
N ALA A 187 32.57 6.00 -5.67
CA ALA A 187 33.06 5.21 -4.54
C ALA A 187 32.02 4.21 -3.99
N SER A 188 30.79 4.15 -4.53
CA SER A 188 29.68 3.38 -3.95
C SER A 188 29.41 3.70 -2.48
N ASN A 189 29.68 4.94 -2.04
CA ASN A 189 29.50 5.37 -0.66
C ASN A 189 28.01 5.64 -0.38
N LEU A 190 27.27 4.58 -0.08
CA LEU A 190 25.83 4.63 0.16
C LEU A 190 25.44 5.46 1.40
N ALA A 191 26.35 5.60 2.37
CA ALA A 191 26.11 6.35 3.60
C ALA A 191 26.20 7.87 3.42
N ALA A 192 26.82 8.34 2.34
CA ALA A 192 26.92 9.78 2.04
C ALA A 192 25.62 10.38 1.46
N ARG A 193 24.60 9.57 1.22
CA ARG A 193 23.30 10.06 0.72
C ARG A 193 22.57 10.84 1.80
N HIS A 194 22.12 12.03 1.47
CA HIS A 194 21.45 12.94 2.39
C HIS A 194 20.38 13.75 1.65
N ASN A 195 19.66 14.61 2.37
CA ASN A 195 18.56 15.42 1.83
C ASN A 195 17.51 14.57 1.10
N LEU A 196 17.04 13.50 1.76
CA LEU A 196 15.95 12.68 1.23
C LEU A 196 14.69 13.53 1.06
N LEU A 197 14.17 13.55 -0.16
CA LEU A 197 13.02 14.36 -0.54
C LEU A 197 12.00 13.52 -1.30
N LEU A 198 10.79 13.43 -0.76
CA LEU A 198 9.63 12.85 -1.41
C LEU A 198 8.79 13.97 -2.04
N GLN A 199 8.55 13.89 -3.34
CA GLN A 199 7.74 14.87 -4.06
C GLN A 199 6.59 14.20 -4.82
N PRO A 200 5.47 14.90 -5.06
CA PRO A 200 4.54 14.52 -6.12
C PRO A 200 5.31 14.39 -7.45
N LEU A 201 5.07 13.30 -8.18
CA LEU A 201 5.79 13.01 -9.42
C LEU A 201 5.62 14.13 -10.44
N ALA A 202 4.43 14.75 -10.51
CA ALA A 202 4.13 15.85 -11.41
C ALA A 202 5.05 17.08 -11.22
N GLU A 203 5.63 17.22 -10.02
CA GLU A 203 6.48 18.36 -9.63
C GLU A 203 7.97 17.97 -9.58
N ALA A 204 8.32 16.72 -9.87
CA ALA A 204 9.64 16.14 -9.64
C ALA A 204 10.59 16.27 -10.86
N ASN A 205 10.56 17.38 -11.61
CA ASN A 205 11.38 17.53 -12.84
C ASN A 205 12.88 17.43 -12.55
N ASP A 206 13.39 18.24 -11.62
CA ASP A 206 14.82 18.24 -11.27
C ASP A 206 15.23 16.91 -10.62
N ALA A 207 14.37 16.39 -9.74
CA ALA A 207 14.58 15.12 -9.06
C ALA A 207 14.65 13.95 -10.05
N THR A 208 13.75 13.85 -11.02
CA THR A 208 13.79 12.79 -12.04
C THR A 208 15.00 12.92 -12.95
N ALA A 209 15.36 14.15 -13.37
CA ALA A 209 16.53 14.41 -14.19
C ALA A 209 17.84 13.99 -13.50
N ALA A 210 17.98 14.25 -12.20
CA ALA A 210 19.14 13.84 -11.40
C ALA A 210 19.34 12.30 -11.32
N PHE A 211 18.30 11.54 -11.66
CA PHE A 211 18.31 10.07 -11.70
C PHE A 211 18.15 9.52 -13.12
N GLY A 212 18.39 10.35 -14.15
CA GLY A 212 18.44 9.91 -15.54
C GLY A 212 17.09 9.48 -16.11
N THR A 213 15.99 10.06 -15.62
CA THR A 213 14.65 9.84 -16.16
C THR A 213 13.88 11.17 -16.18
N THR A 214 12.61 11.14 -16.57
CA THR A 214 11.73 12.31 -16.60
C THR A 214 10.39 12.01 -15.94
N VAL A 215 9.69 13.06 -15.53
CA VAL A 215 8.30 12.97 -15.07
C VAL A 215 7.41 12.26 -16.11
N ALA A 216 7.61 12.53 -17.39
CA ALA A 216 6.83 11.92 -18.47
C ALA A 216 7.06 10.41 -18.58
N GLU A 217 8.31 9.96 -18.55
CA GLU A 217 8.65 8.52 -18.58
C GLU A 217 8.10 7.79 -17.36
N ARG A 218 8.22 8.39 -16.16
CA ARG A 218 7.71 7.79 -14.93
C ARG A 218 6.19 7.77 -14.87
N SER A 219 5.53 8.80 -15.41
CA SER A 219 4.07 8.82 -15.53
C SER A 219 3.57 7.77 -16.53
N ALA A 220 4.26 7.61 -17.67
CA ALA A 220 3.97 6.56 -18.64
C ALA A 220 4.18 5.16 -18.05
N TYR A 221 5.22 4.97 -17.22
CA TYR A 221 5.42 3.75 -16.45
C TYR A 221 4.24 3.47 -15.52
N LEU A 222 3.80 4.45 -14.72
CA LEU A 222 2.68 4.27 -13.80
C LEU A 222 1.39 3.92 -14.53
N HIS A 223 1.08 4.61 -15.63
CA HIS A 223 -0.08 4.28 -16.48
C HIS A 223 -0.03 2.84 -16.99
N ARG A 224 1.13 2.38 -17.48
CA ARG A 224 1.29 1.02 -17.99
C ARG A 224 1.11 -0.03 -16.89
N VAL A 225 1.64 0.23 -15.70
CA VAL A 225 1.62 -0.75 -14.59
C VAL A 225 0.25 -0.80 -13.91
N LEU A 226 -0.34 0.35 -13.61
CA LEU A 226 -1.61 0.44 -12.85
C LEU A 226 -2.84 0.18 -13.73
N GLY A 227 -2.72 0.40 -15.04
CA GLY A 227 -3.80 0.23 -16.00
C GLY A 227 -4.73 1.46 -16.08
N ASN A 228 -5.64 1.42 -17.04
CA ASN A 228 -6.45 2.59 -17.43
C ASN A 228 -7.60 2.91 -16.46
N GLU A 229 -7.98 1.98 -15.56
CA GLU A 229 -9.03 2.23 -14.57
C GLU A 229 -8.55 3.15 -13.43
N VAL A 230 -7.24 3.29 -13.25
CA VAL A 230 -6.64 4.11 -12.19
C VAL A 230 -6.34 5.50 -12.73
N GLN A 231 -6.94 6.52 -12.12
CA GLN A 231 -6.67 7.92 -12.46
C GLN A 231 -5.35 8.36 -11.83
N LEU A 232 -4.35 8.69 -12.65
CA LEU A 232 -3.15 9.34 -12.12
C LEU A 232 -3.49 10.77 -11.71
N ALA A 233 -3.45 11.04 -10.41
CA ALA A 233 -3.74 12.35 -9.87
C ALA A 233 -2.48 13.23 -9.94
N VAL A 234 -2.65 14.45 -10.46
CA VAL A 234 -1.55 15.42 -10.62
C VAL A 234 -1.23 16.12 -9.29
N THR A 235 -2.18 16.15 -8.34
CA THR A 235 -2.03 16.63 -6.95
C THR A 235 -3.26 16.18 -6.10
N PRO A 236 -3.16 16.12 -4.75
CA PRO A 236 -4.26 15.70 -3.86
C PRO A 236 -5.46 16.65 -3.81
#